data_AF-A0A1G0G0N9-F1
#
_entry.id   AF-A0A1G0G0N9-F1
#
_cell.length_a   1.000
_cell.length_b   1.000
_cell.length_c   1.000
_cell.angle_alpha   90.00
_cell.angle_beta   90.00
_cell.angle_gamma   90.00
#
_symmetry.space_group_name_H-M   'P 1'
#
loop_
_entity.id
_entity.type
_entity.pdbx_description
1 polymer ?
#
loop_
_entity_poly.entity_id
_entity_poly.type
_entity_poly.pdbx_seq_one_letter_code
_entity_poly.pdbx_strand_id
1 'polypeptide(L)'
;MGGIIAQYVALNYQQRVLSLTCIYSTSGDPGLPPAKKEVLDFFASSMNSEEQSLESIVNHKLRLFKIYNHLDYYDEDKIKHQLTIAVNRAHYPAGFKRVLLAMICAAPINQ
;
A
#
# COMPACT_ATOMS: atom_id res chain seq x y z
N MET A 1 0.43 3.64 -2.58
CA MET A 1 -0.28 3.02 -3.73
C MET A 1 -1.40 3.90 -4.27
N GLY A 2 -2.41 4.28 -3.48
CA GLY A 2 -3.54 5.08 -3.97
C GLY A 2 -3.15 6.42 -4.64
N GLY A 3 -2.09 7.08 -4.16
CA GLY A 3 -1.56 8.29 -4.79
C GLY A 3 -1.02 8.08 -6.21
N ILE A 4 -0.48 6.91 -6.54
CA ILE A 4 -0.02 6.58 -7.90
C ILE A 4 -1.23 6.52 -8.85
N ILE A 5 -2.27 5.79 -8.45
CA ILE A 5 -3.52 5.69 -9.22
C ILE A 5 -4.17 7.07 -9.37
N ALA A 6 -4.24 7.85 -8.29
CA ALA A 6 -4.84 9.18 -8.30
C ALA A 6 -4.08 10.16 -9.21
N GLN A 7 -2.74 10.07 -9.28
CA GLN A 7 -1.94 10.84 -10.25
C GLN A 7 -2.34 10.52 -11.68
N TYR A 8 -2.48 9.23 -12.05
CA TYR A 8 -2.95 8.86 -13.39
C TYR A 8 -4.38 9.33 -13.68
N VAL A 9 -5.28 9.28 -12.70
CA VAL A 9 -6.64 9.85 -12.85
C VAL A 9 -6.57 11.35 -13.13
N ALA A 10 -5.73 12.09 -12.39
CA ALA A 10 -5.54 13.52 -12.60
C ALA A 10 -4.95 13.83 -13.98
N LEU A 11 -3.98 13.02 -14.45
CA LEU A 11 -3.39 13.19 -15.79
C LEU A 11 -4.37 12.90 -16.92
N ASN A 12 -5.16 11.83 -16.79
CA ASN A 12 -6.08 11.33 -17.83
C ASN A 12 -7.41 12.08 -17.88
N TYR A 13 -7.86 12.63 -16.75
CA TYR A 13 -9.17 13.25 -16.60
C TYR A 13 -9.09 14.61 -15.91
N GLN A 14 -8.17 15.46 -16.36
CA GLN A 14 -7.90 16.78 -15.78
C GLN A 14 -9.17 17.62 -15.56
N GLN A 15 -10.11 17.60 -16.52
CA GLN A 15 -11.38 18.32 -16.44
C GLN A 15 -12.34 17.82 -15.33
N ARG A 16 -12.04 16.68 -14.71
CA ARG A 16 -12.81 16.06 -13.63
C ARG A 16 -12.08 16.09 -12.29
N VAL A 17 -10.88 16.67 -12.22
CA VAL A 17 -10.05 16.73 -11.02
C VAL A 17 -9.76 18.19 -10.68
N LEU A 18 -10.44 18.73 -9.65
CA LEU A 18 -10.25 20.10 -9.20
C LEU A 18 -8.89 20.29 -8.50
N SER A 19 -8.48 19.32 -7.68
CA SER A 19 -7.17 19.31 -7.01
C SER A 19 -6.80 17.88 -6.61
N LEU A 20 -5.50 17.64 -6.41
CA LEU A 20 -4.96 16.36 -5.95
C LEU A 20 -3.96 16.60 -4.80
N THR A 21 -4.16 15.91 -3.69
CA THR A 21 -3.17 15.83 -2.60
C THR A 21 -2.66 14.40 -2.50
N CYS A 22 -1.34 14.22 -2.63
CA CYS A 22 -0.70 12.93 -2.48
C CYS A 22 0.03 12.84 -1.15
N ILE A 23 -0.20 11.75 -0.40
CA ILE A 23 0.47 11.45 0.88
C ILE A 23 1.11 10.06 0.74
N TYR A 24 2.40 9.93 1.10
CA TYR A 24 3.19 8.69 0.97
C TYR A 24 3.05 8.04 -0.42
N SER A 25 3.41 8.79 -1.46
CA SER A 25 3.31 8.37 -2.87
C SER A 25 4.61 8.61 -3.63
N THR A 26 4.72 7.97 -4.79
CA THR A 26 5.77 8.21 -5.79
C THR A 26 5.10 8.49 -7.14
N SER A 27 5.80 9.14 -8.08
CA SER A 27 5.35 9.28 -9.48
C SER A 27 5.58 8.02 -10.31
N GLY A 28 6.44 7.10 -9.84
CA GLY A 28 6.86 5.92 -10.60
C GLY A 28 7.90 6.21 -11.69
N ASP A 29 8.48 7.42 -11.70
CA ASP A 29 9.56 7.78 -12.62
C ASP A 29 10.77 6.83 -12.46
N PRO A 30 11.26 6.19 -13.55
CA PRO A 30 12.42 5.30 -13.51
C PRO A 30 13.71 5.93 -12.97
N GLY A 31 13.83 7.26 -13.01
CA GLY A 31 14.96 8.00 -12.47
C GLY A 31 14.93 8.18 -10.93
N LEU A 32 13.82 7.85 -10.27
CA LEU A 32 13.74 7.90 -8.81
C LEU A 32 14.48 6.73 -8.15
N PRO A 33 14.99 6.91 -6.92
CA PRO A 33 15.54 5.80 -6.15
C PRO A 33 14.52 4.65 -6.04
N PRO A 34 14.93 3.40 -6.33
CA PRO A 34 14.02 2.27 -6.26
C PRO A 34 13.61 1.99 -4.82
N ALA A 35 12.50 1.27 -4.65
CA ALA A 35 12.12 0.76 -3.34
C ALA A 35 13.21 -0.19 -2.79
N LYS A 36 13.42 -0.17 -1.48
CA LYS A 36 14.31 -1.12 -0.79
C LYS A 36 13.87 -2.55 -1.10
N LYS A 37 14.83 -3.48 -1.23
CA LYS A 37 14.56 -4.89 -1.54
C LYS A 37 13.53 -5.52 -0.60
N GLU A 38 13.64 -5.26 0.70
CA GLU A 38 12.72 -5.78 1.73
C GLU A 38 11.25 -5.36 1.48
N VAL A 39 11.04 -4.17 0.93
CA VAL A 39 9.70 -3.68 0.56
C VAL A 39 9.17 -4.47 -0.64
N LEU A 40 10.02 -4.68 -1.66
CA LEU A 40 9.64 -5.45 -2.85
C LEU A 40 9.33 -6.91 -2.51
N ASP A 41 10.16 -7.54 -1.68
CA ASP A 41 9.97 -8.92 -1.20
C ASP A 41 8.64 -9.05 -0.44
N PHE A 42 8.30 -8.04 0.37
CA PHE A 42 7.00 -7.98 1.04
C PHE A 42 5.84 -7.93 0.04
N PHE A 43 5.90 -7.04 -0.96
CA PHE A 43 4.86 -6.95 -2.00
C PHE A 43 4.67 -8.27 -2.73
N ALA A 44 5.76 -8.95 -3.10
CA ALA A 44 5.74 -10.24 -3.76
C ALA A 44 5.09 -11.33 -2.89
N SER A 45 5.50 -11.44 -1.62
CA SER A 45 4.94 -12.44 -0.69
C SER A 45 3.44 -12.22 -0.40
N SER A 46 3.01 -10.96 -0.35
CA SER A 46 1.61 -10.58 -0.09
C SER A 46 0.65 -10.93 -1.24
N MET A 47 1.17 -11.20 -2.46
CA MET A 47 0.34 -11.66 -3.57
C MET A 47 -0.12 -13.11 -3.41
N ASN A 48 0.57 -13.90 -2.58
CA ASN A 48 0.33 -15.33 -2.40
C ASN A 48 -0.32 -15.67 -1.05
N SER A 49 -0.77 -14.67 -0.28
CA SER A 49 -1.39 -14.94 1.02
C SER A 49 -2.75 -15.63 0.85
N GLU A 50 -2.85 -16.86 1.35
CA GLU A 50 -4.10 -17.63 1.52
C GLU A 50 -4.84 -17.20 2.80
N GLU A 51 -5.99 -17.82 3.09
CA GLU A 51 -6.74 -17.60 4.32
C GLU A 51 -5.88 -17.91 5.55
N GLN A 52 -5.80 -16.94 6.47
CA GLN A 52 -4.95 -16.98 7.64
C GLN A 52 -5.78 -16.68 8.89
N SER A 53 -5.35 -17.21 10.04
CA SER A 53 -5.93 -16.82 11.33
C SER A 53 -5.76 -15.31 11.57
N LEU A 54 -6.67 -14.72 12.37
CA LEU A 54 -6.59 -13.31 12.76
C LEU A 54 -5.20 -12.94 13.30
N GLU A 55 -4.63 -13.78 14.15
CA GLU A 55 -3.30 -13.58 14.72
C GLU A 55 -2.22 -13.56 13.64
N SER A 56 -2.27 -14.49 12.67
CA SER A 56 -1.31 -14.52 11.56
C SER A 56 -1.41 -13.25 10.70
N ILE A 57 -2.63 -12.80 10.40
CA ILE A 57 -2.86 -11.56 9.65
C ILE A 57 -2.29 -10.35 10.39
N VAL A 58 -2.56 -10.24 11.69
CA VAL A 58 -2.08 -9.13 12.53
C VAL A 58 -0.55 -9.15 12.62
N ASN A 59 0.06 -10.31 12.88
CA ASN A 59 1.52 -10.45 12.95
C ASN A 59 2.18 -10.14 11.60
N HIS A 60 1.57 -10.54 10.48
CA HIS A 60 2.05 -10.19 9.15
C HIS A 60 2.01 -8.67 8.91
N LYS A 61 0.91 -7.99 9.29
CA LYS A 61 0.78 -6.53 9.21
C LYS A 61 1.74 -5.79 10.15
N LEU A 62 2.05 -6.39 11.30
CA LEU A 62 3.00 -5.83 12.26
C LEU A 62 4.43 -5.82 11.69
N ARG A 63 4.83 -6.90 10.99
CA ARG A 63 6.09 -6.94 10.24
C ARG A 63 6.14 -5.86 9.16
N LEU A 64 5.04 -5.65 8.43
CA LEU A 64 4.94 -4.56 7.46
C LEU A 64 5.11 -3.18 8.09
N PHE A 65 4.50 -2.96 9.25
CA PHE A 65 4.61 -1.70 9.96
C PHE A 65 6.06 -1.41 10.35
N LYS A 66 6.87 -2.42 10.72
CA LYS A 66 8.30 -2.26 10.99
C LYS A 66 9.11 -1.85 9.74
N ILE A 67 8.69 -2.28 8.55
CA ILE A 67 9.35 -1.92 7.28
C ILE A 67 9.08 -0.46 6.91
N TYR A 68 7.85 0.02 7.08
CA TYR A 68 7.46 1.39 6.71
C TYR A 68 7.78 2.43 7.77
N ASN A 69 7.72 2.05 9.05
CA ASN A 69 7.77 3.01 10.13
C ASN A 69 9.20 3.22 10.62
N HIS A 70 9.68 4.45 10.47
CA HIS A 70 10.96 4.92 11.01
C HIS A 70 10.73 5.92 12.17
N LEU A 71 9.67 5.71 12.96
CA LEU A 71 9.44 6.51 14.16
C LEU A 71 10.42 6.10 15.25
N ASP A 72 10.93 7.09 15.99
CA ASP A 72 11.74 6.88 17.20
C ASP A 72 10.95 6.17 18.31
N TYR A 73 9.62 6.19 18.24
CA TYR A 73 8.71 5.55 19.19
C TYR A 73 7.94 4.39 18.54
N TYR A 74 8.23 3.17 19.01
CA TYR A 74 7.58 1.92 18.58
C TYR A 74 6.96 1.22 19.80
N ASP A 75 5.63 1.17 19.83
CA ASP A 75 4.85 0.51 20.89
C ASP A 75 4.07 -0.66 20.27
N GLU A 76 4.68 -1.85 20.34
CA GLU A 76 4.20 -3.03 19.64
C GLU A 76 2.77 -3.40 20.04
N ASP A 77 2.45 -3.32 21.33
CA ASP A 77 1.14 -3.68 21.87
C ASP A 77 0.05 -2.73 21.39
N LYS A 78 0.31 -1.42 21.40
CA LYS A 78 -0.64 -0.44 20.84
C LYS A 78 -0.85 -0.66 19.34
N ILE A 79 0.21 -0.91 18.58
CA ILE A 79 0.11 -1.15 17.14
C ILE A 79 -0.68 -2.45 16.88
N LYS A 80 -0.38 -3.52 17.61
CA LYS A 80 -1.07 -4.81 17.50
C LYS A 80 -2.56 -4.69 17.85
N HIS A 81 -2.90 -3.90 18.87
CA HIS A 81 -4.29 -3.60 19.23
C HIS A 81 -5.03 -2.88 18.09
N GLN A 82 -4.43 -1.83 17.52
CA GLN A 82 -5.02 -1.08 16.41
C GLN A 82 -5.17 -1.93 15.14
N LEU A 83 -4.17 -2.75 14.83
CA LEU A 83 -4.22 -3.69 13.70
C LEU A 83 -5.34 -4.72 13.88
N THR A 84 -5.52 -5.24 15.10
CA THR A 84 -6.62 -6.17 15.42
C THR A 84 -7.99 -5.54 15.17
N ILE A 85 -8.20 -4.30 15.64
CA ILE A 85 -9.44 -3.54 15.37
C ILE A 85 -9.64 -3.36 13.86
N ALA A 86 -8.60 -2.96 13.13
CA ALA A 86 -8.68 -2.72 11.70
C ALA A 86 -9.02 -3.99 10.89
N VAL A 87 -8.43 -5.13 11.26
CA VAL A 87 -8.70 -6.43 10.64
C VAL A 87 -10.15 -6.85 10.94
N ASN A 88 -10.60 -6.79 12.19
CA ASN A 88 -11.98 -7.13 12.54
C ASN A 88 -13.01 -6.23 11.86
N ARG A 89 -12.68 -4.95 11.63
CA ARG A 89 -13.58 -4.00 10.98
C ARG A 89 -13.78 -4.29 9.49
N ALA A 90 -12.71 -4.59 8.74
CA ALA A 90 -12.76 -4.66 7.28
C ALA A 90 -11.60 -5.45 6.67
N HIS A 91 -11.43 -6.71 7.06
CA HIS A 91 -10.46 -7.58 6.40
C HIS A 91 -10.94 -8.02 5.01
N TYR A 92 -10.19 -7.66 3.98
CA TYR A 92 -10.46 -8.09 2.61
C TYR A 92 -9.17 -8.55 1.89
N PRO A 93 -8.84 -9.85 1.92
CA PRO A 93 -7.59 -10.38 1.37
C PRO A 93 -7.35 -10.01 -0.10
N ALA A 94 -8.40 -10.11 -0.92
CA ALA A 94 -8.32 -9.80 -2.35
C ALA A 94 -8.10 -8.30 -2.64
N GLY A 95 -8.38 -7.42 -1.67
CA GLY A 95 -8.27 -5.97 -1.85
C GLY A 95 -6.85 -5.51 -2.13
N PHE A 96 -5.86 -6.11 -1.47
CA PHE A 96 -4.45 -5.77 -1.69
C PHE A 96 -4.03 -6.06 -3.14
N LYS A 97 -4.35 -7.26 -3.64
CA LYS A 97 -4.02 -7.67 -5.02
C LYS A 97 -4.65 -6.73 -6.05
N ARG A 98 -5.90 -6.31 -5.83
CA ARG A 98 -6.61 -5.36 -6.73
C ARG A 98 -5.90 -4.01 -6.80
N VAL A 99 -5.54 -3.44 -5.65
CA VAL A 99 -4.88 -2.12 -5.62
C VAL A 99 -3.46 -2.20 -6.19
N LEU A 100 -2.74 -3.28 -5.90
CA LEU A 100 -1.41 -3.51 -6.47
C LEU A 100 -1.47 -3.65 -8.00
N LEU A 101 -2.42 -4.44 -8.52
CA LEU A 101 -2.62 -4.59 -9.96
C LEU A 101 -3.02 -3.25 -10.61
N ALA A 102 -3.94 -2.51 -10.00
CA ALA A 102 -4.32 -1.19 -10.49
C ALA A 102 -3.14 -0.22 -10.54
N MET A 103 -2.22 -0.28 -9.56
CA MET A 103 -1.00 0.51 -9.56
C MET A 103 -0.04 0.13 -10.71
N ILE A 104 0.12 -1.16 -10.99
CA ILE A 104 1.05 -1.66 -12.03
C ILE A 104 0.48 -1.46 -13.44
N CYS A 105 -0.83 -1.60 -13.60
CA CYS A 105 -1.50 -1.50 -14.91
C CYS A 105 -1.98 -0.09 -15.26
N ALA A 106 -2.06 0.84 -14.30
CA ALA A 106 -2.45 2.21 -14.60
C ALA A 106 -1.38 2.89 -15.47
N ALA A 107 -1.82 3.50 -16.57
CA ALA A 107 -0.96 4.22 -17.49
C ALA A 107 -1.64 5.55 -17.92
N PRO A 108 -0.86 6.57 -18.33
CA PRO A 108 -1.40 7.74 -19.00
C PRO A 108 -2.04 7.32 -20.33
N ILE A 109 -3.20 7.88 -20.68
CA ILE A 109 -3.90 7.61 -21.94
C ILE A 109 -3.19 8.29 -23.13
N ASN A 110 -2.38 9.32 -22.87
CA ASN A 110 -1.76 10.16 -23.90
C ASN A 110 -0.21 10.10 -23.85
N GLN A 111 0.38 8.93 -24.09
CA GLN A 111 1.79 8.79 -24.47
C GLN A 111 1.91 7.97 -25.75
#